data_AF-A0A2J6PR74-F1
#
_entry.id   AF-A0A2J6PR74-F1
#
_cell.length_a   1.000
_cell.length_b   1.000
_cell.length_c   1.000
_cell.angle_alpha   90.00
_cell.angle_beta   90.00
_cell.angle_gamma   90.00
#
_symmetry.space_group_name_H-M   'P 1'
#
loop_
_entity.id
_entity.type
_entity.pdbx_description
1 polymer ?
#
loop_
_entity_poly.entity_id
_entity_poly.type
_entity_poly.pdbx_seq_one_letter_code
_entity_poly.pdbx_strand_id
1 'polypeptide(L)'
;MEKKYEEHDGTKNTMARRTRWHEEHDGTKNIESTATSNASPHNHPITYKAERDRPLNTPTEIWEKIFALLDLNDIKSVRLAWRRWTNVAARFLFRIFIFRVDRHDFERFEIVTENEAMLAGINRIRLETGTMGIHHVAHRLGFEYMQEYNSARLPVSRSKYAHEELELAKDMAIQEYAAWNTRWHDAKQDFRDLKKMKEMLAKLKSLRHIDVTAKGIPFTTELLLGAWLQGSHRFNFKRATKEFVTLLLALKDAPFQLKHLGHDQLPVTFFAMKESLLGSLASPLQHITSLRLTIDACDYPHTKCWNGLGHFLRSIPGLKVLRFGFDPFETGAVNRGTWQYAEDDLAQWYIPLWKMLGDHTWRDLRSLRLDGLMVCETGLSEMLIRHAPTLQYLELFNLGLWAGSFQGLLSSLREGLKLKKFRLWGATRGFHTPYDGWRLKLTLNLDEEVWSSHLKARVIDEDSKMIEAWERFESISSTDVGRRLDLFMTPGTSWPWPLHASDALENLIRPPYFRGHHSDQCQVCARSIDEINDAWNAGVKKSLEGWPDNNASCTRGIGEEEVIDFYDEDGLDERGFDANGFDAYGTYFMDIYEDWQGAKDPISSYAAKRIFRDGILSQIPRYSQKSTRLLSS
;
A
#
# COMPACT_ATOMS: atom_id res chain seq x y z
N MET A 1 43.35 -40.90 31.49
CA MET A 1 44.45 -40.47 30.60
C MET A 1 44.27 -38.99 30.36
N GLU A 2 45.11 -38.20 31.02
CA GLU A 2 45.18 -36.75 30.97
C GLU A 2 45.69 -36.26 29.61
N LYS A 3 45.07 -35.25 29.03
CA LYS A 3 45.69 -34.25 28.13
C LYS A 3 44.98 -32.92 28.37
N LYS A 4 45.52 -32.09 29.26
CA LYS A 4 46.49 -30.99 29.03
C LYS A 4 45.88 -29.78 28.30
N TYR A 5 45.70 -28.75 29.12
CA TYR A 5 45.56 -27.34 28.82
C TYR A 5 46.72 -26.81 27.96
N GLU A 6 46.41 -25.96 26.99
CA GLU A 6 47.31 -24.90 26.52
C GLU A 6 46.54 -23.58 26.50
N GLU A 7 46.95 -22.68 27.40
CA GLU A 7 46.62 -21.26 27.42
C GLU A 7 47.40 -20.57 26.29
N HIS A 8 46.74 -19.67 25.56
CA HIS A 8 47.43 -18.60 24.85
C HIS A 8 46.75 -17.26 25.12
N ASP A 9 47.45 -16.49 25.95
CA ASP A 9 47.25 -15.07 26.25
C ASP A 9 47.69 -14.24 25.03
N GLY A 10 46.98 -13.15 24.72
CA GLY A 10 47.21 -12.43 23.46
C GLY A 10 46.37 -11.17 23.23
N THR A 11 46.55 -10.17 24.09
CA THR A 11 46.53 -8.72 23.78
C THR A 11 45.36 -8.09 23.00
N LYS A 12 44.67 -7.21 23.73
CA LYS A 12 43.78 -6.12 23.31
C LYS A 12 44.33 -5.32 22.12
N ASN A 13 43.49 -5.09 21.11
CA ASN A 13 43.64 -3.95 20.21
C ASN A 13 42.27 -3.40 19.76
N THR A 14 41.88 -2.31 20.41
CA THR A 14 40.79 -1.41 19.99
C THR A 14 41.25 -0.58 18.79
N MET A 15 40.63 -0.77 17.62
CA MET A 15 40.66 0.22 16.54
C MET A 15 39.24 0.59 16.13
N ALA A 16 38.83 1.78 16.55
CA ALA A 16 37.69 2.51 16.01
C ALA A 16 38.02 2.95 14.57
N ARG A 17 37.34 2.37 13.57
CA ARG A 17 37.47 2.76 12.17
C ARG A 17 36.38 3.79 11.83
N ARG A 18 36.75 5.07 11.86
CA ARG A 18 36.00 6.18 11.25
C ARG A 18 36.15 6.07 9.72
N THR A 19 35.09 5.70 9.01
CA THR A 19 35.01 5.82 7.55
C THR A 19 34.56 7.24 7.19
N ARG A 20 35.53 8.08 6.82
CA ARG A 20 35.33 9.37 6.16
C ARG A 20 35.28 9.09 4.65
N TRP A 21 34.12 9.27 4.04
CA TRP A 21 33.95 9.27 2.59
C TRP A 21 34.59 10.54 2.02
N HIS A 22 35.65 10.37 1.22
CA HIS A 22 36.17 11.39 0.31
C HIS A 22 35.87 10.90 -1.11
N GLU A 23 35.04 11.66 -1.82
CA GLU A 23 34.87 11.54 -3.27
C GLU A 23 36.12 12.13 -3.95
N GLU A 24 36.90 11.28 -4.60
CA GLU A 24 37.95 11.69 -5.54
C GLU A 24 37.34 11.77 -6.95
N HIS A 25 37.32 12.99 -7.49
CA HIS A 25 37.09 13.24 -8.91
C HIS A 25 38.38 12.96 -9.68
N ASP A 26 38.32 11.99 -10.59
CA ASP A 26 39.41 11.69 -11.51
C ASP A 26 39.52 12.78 -12.59
N GLY A 27 40.68 13.42 -12.60
CA GLY A 27 41.06 14.52 -13.50
C GLY A 27 41.67 14.03 -14.81
N THR A 28 41.19 14.60 -15.91
CA THR A 28 41.76 14.48 -17.25
C THR A 28 43.09 15.25 -17.39
N LYS A 29 44.14 14.47 -17.70
CA LYS A 29 45.28 14.69 -18.62
C LYS A 29 46.00 16.05 -18.63
N ASN A 30 47.26 15.96 -18.19
CA ASN A 30 48.38 16.87 -18.41
C ASN A 30 48.63 17.18 -19.91
N ILE A 31 48.84 18.47 -20.22
CA ILE A 31 49.60 18.92 -21.39
C ILE A 31 50.76 19.76 -20.87
N GLU A 32 51.96 19.39 -21.32
CA GLU A 32 53.25 19.97 -20.98
C GLU A 32 53.37 21.43 -21.41
N SER A 33 53.98 22.22 -20.52
CA SER A 33 54.41 23.59 -20.73
C SER A 33 55.77 23.64 -21.43
N THR A 34 55.88 24.35 -22.56
CA THR A 34 57.13 24.95 -23.03
C THR A 34 57.07 26.46 -22.85
N ALA A 35 58.06 26.98 -22.14
CA ALA A 35 58.25 28.39 -21.86
C ALA A 35 58.86 29.12 -23.06
N THR A 36 58.34 30.31 -23.37
CA THR A 36 59.12 31.40 -23.94
C THR A 36 58.62 32.73 -23.39
N SER A 37 59.57 33.52 -22.90
CA SER A 37 59.42 34.89 -22.45
C SER A 37 59.04 35.81 -23.61
N ASN A 38 58.23 36.84 -23.35
CA ASN A 38 58.63 38.23 -23.57
C ASN A 38 57.49 39.23 -23.24
N ALA A 39 57.92 40.32 -22.61
CA ALA A 39 57.40 41.68 -22.67
C ALA A 39 55.94 41.95 -22.27
N SER A 40 55.80 42.68 -21.16
CA SER A 40 54.61 43.43 -20.76
C SER A 40 54.07 44.34 -21.87
N PRO A 41 52.73 44.46 -21.92
CA PRO A 41 52.14 45.77 -21.92
C PRO A 41 51.09 45.91 -20.80
N HIS A 42 51.04 47.09 -20.22
CA HIS A 42 50.09 47.61 -19.24
C HIS A 42 48.73 46.87 -19.15
N ASN A 43 48.56 46.04 -18.12
CA ASN A 43 47.25 45.65 -17.65
C ASN A 43 46.70 46.76 -16.74
N HIS A 44 45.83 47.59 -17.29
CA HIS A 44 44.87 48.35 -16.50
C HIS A 44 44.08 47.38 -15.61
N PRO A 45 43.79 47.71 -14.34
CA PRO A 45 42.88 46.93 -13.54
C PRO A 45 41.52 47.01 -14.22
N ILE A 46 41.13 45.94 -14.93
CA ILE A 46 39.74 45.73 -15.33
C ILE A 46 38.99 45.59 -14.01
N THR A 47 38.48 46.73 -13.57
CA THR A 47 37.47 46.80 -12.54
C THR A 47 36.27 46.16 -13.21
N TYR A 48 36.08 44.85 -13.01
CA TYR A 48 34.80 44.21 -13.25
C TYR A 48 33.82 44.88 -12.28
N LYS A 49 33.33 46.07 -12.67
CA LYS A 49 32.11 46.64 -12.14
C LYS A 49 31.10 45.53 -12.31
N ALA A 50 30.70 44.98 -11.17
CA ALA A 50 29.67 43.98 -11.08
C ALA A 50 28.46 44.46 -11.89
N GLU A 51 28.30 43.96 -13.12
CA GLU A 51 27.02 43.88 -13.81
C GLU A 51 26.16 42.86 -13.06
N ARG A 52 25.90 43.10 -11.77
CA ARG A 52 25.11 42.21 -10.91
C ARG A 52 23.61 42.50 -11.02
N ASP A 53 23.21 43.57 -11.70
CA ASP A 53 21.82 44.04 -11.72
C ASP A 53 21.27 44.33 -13.12
N ARG A 54 21.70 43.62 -14.18
CA ARG A 54 20.85 43.62 -15.39
C ARG A 54 19.59 42.79 -15.09
N PRO A 55 18.38 43.36 -15.19
CA PRO A 55 17.17 42.56 -15.06
C PRO A 55 17.20 41.47 -16.13
N LEU A 56 17.11 40.20 -15.71
CA LEU A 56 16.95 39.10 -16.66
C LEU A 56 15.58 39.29 -17.32
N ASN A 57 15.56 39.33 -18.65
CA ASN A 57 14.36 39.59 -19.46
C ASN A 57 13.31 38.46 -19.40
N THR A 58 13.54 37.41 -18.62
CA THR A 58 12.65 36.24 -18.57
C THR A 58 11.64 36.39 -17.43
N PRO A 59 10.32 36.43 -17.72
CA PRO A 59 9.28 36.52 -16.70
C PRO A 59 9.30 35.35 -15.71
N THR A 60 8.85 35.60 -14.47
CA THR A 60 8.80 34.59 -13.39
C THR A 60 8.01 33.34 -13.79
N GLU A 61 6.94 33.52 -14.57
CA GLU A 61 6.06 32.46 -15.05
C GLU A 61 6.79 31.45 -15.94
N ILE A 62 7.79 31.90 -16.70
CA ILE A 62 8.62 31.02 -17.53
C ILE A 62 9.53 30.18 -16.64
N TRP A 63 10.12 30.78 -15.61
CA TRP A 63 10.92 30.04 -14.64
C TRP A 63 10.10 29.04 -13.83
N GLU A 64 8.88 29.39 -13.45
CA GLU A 64 7.96 28.45 -12.80
C GLU A 64 7.68 27.24 -13.70
N LYS A 65 7.49 27.44 -15.01
CA LYS A 65 7.35 26.33 -15.97
C LYS A 65 8.62 25.50 -16.08
N ILE A 66 9.80 26.12 -16.08
CA ILE A 66 11.07 25.40 -16.10
C ILE A 66 11.20 24.55 -14.83
N PHE A 67 11.07 25.15 -13.65
CA PHE A 67 11.15 24.42 -12.38
C PHE A 67 10.04 23.37 -12.22
N ALA A 68 8.90 23.53 -12.89
CA ALA A 68 7.83 22.53 -12.95
C ALA A 68 8.28 21.23 -13.66
N LEU A 69 9.23 21.33 -14.59
CA LEU A 69 9.74 20.21 -15.39
C LEU A 69 11.06 19.62 -14.85
N LEU A 70 11.81 20.37 -14.05
CA LEU A 70 13.05 19.90 -13.44
C LEU A 70 12.82 18.90 -12.30
N ASP A 71 13.77 17.99 -12.12
CA ASP A 71 13.80 17.11 -10.97
C ASP A 71 14.29 17.84 -9.70
N LEU A 72 14.18 17.18 -8.55
CA LEU A 72 14.55 17.78 -7.28
C LEU A 72 16.04 18.10 -7.17
N ASN A 73 16.91 17.31 -7.80
CA ASN A 73 18.36 17.50 -7.74
C ASN A 73 18.75 18.73 -8.56
N ASP A 74 18.19 18.89 -9.75
CA ASP A 74 18.38 20.07 -10.59
C ASP A 74 17.86 21.33 -9.91
N ILE A 75 16.67 21.27 -9.28
CA ILE A 75 16.14 22.40 -8.50
C ILE A 75 17.13 22.80 -7.39
N LYS A 76 17.69 21.83 -6.66
CA LYS A 76 18.68 22.10 -5.60
C LYS A 76 19.96 22.71 -6.18
N SER A 77 20.49 22.15 -7.27
CA SER A 77 21.68 22.64 -7.95
C SER A 77 21.50 24.07 -8.45
N VAL A 78 20.36 24.38 -9.07
CA VAL A 78 20.04 25.75 -9.52
C VAL A 78 19.94 26.71 -8.34
N ARG A 79 19.37 26.31 -7.20
CA ARG A 79 19.32 27.16 -5.99
C ARG A 79 20.71 27.47 -5.44
N LEU A 80 21.60 26.48 -5.43
CA LEU A 80 22.96 26.64 -4.94
C LEU A 80 23.80 27.52 -5.88
N ALA A 81 23.63 27.34 -7.19
CA ALA A 81 24.36 28.10 -8.20
C ALA A 81 23.82 29.53 -8.37
N TRP A 82 22.48 29.72 -8.39
CA TRP A 82 21.82 30.95 -8.81
C TRP A 82 20.90 31.51 -7.72
N ARG A 83 21.46 32.34 -6.83
CA ARG A 83 20.74 33.01 -5.73
C ARG A 83 19.47 33.74 -6.19
N ARG A 84 19.50 34.35 -7.39
CA ARG A 84 18.40 35.14 -7.94
C ARG A 84 17.10 34.35 -8.10
N TRP A 85 17.17 33.05 -8.38
CA TRP A 85 15.98 32.20 -8.58
C TRP A 85 15.62 31.38 -7.35
N THR A 86 16.31 31.60 -6.23
CA THR A 86 16.15 30.77 -5.03
C THR A 86 14.72 30.79 -4.50
N ASN A 87 14.03 31.94 -4.56
CA ASN A 87 12.65 32.06 -4.10
C ASN A 87 11.65 31.35 -5.02
N VAL A 88 11.84 31.43 -6.34
CA VAL A 88 10.98 30.73 -7.31
C VAL A 88 11.20 29.23 -7.18
N ALA A 89 12.46 28.80 -7.23
CA ALA A 89 12.86 27.41 -7.09
C ALA A 89 12.45 26.78 -5.75
N ALA A 90 12.43 27.56 -4.66
CA ALA A 90 12.02 27.09 -3.34
C ALA A 90 10.58 26.53 -3.33
N ARG A 91 9.68 27.08 -4.16
CA ARG A 91 8.30 26.58 -4.32
C ARG A 91 8.22 25.17 -4.88
N PHE A 92 9.30 24.67 -5.49
CA PHE A 92 9.32 23.36 -6.14
C PHE A 92 10.06 22.29 -5.33
N LEU A 93 10.66 22.65 -4.19
CA LEU A 93 11.37 21.69 -3.31
C LEU A 93 10.43 20.70 -2.63
N PHE A 94 9.25 21.17 -2.24
CA PHE A 94 8.26 20.40 -1.49
C PHE A 94 6.90 20.47 -2.17
N ARG A 95 6.82 20.09 -3.46
CA ARG A 95 5.49 19.94 -4.10
C ARG A 95 4.60 18.98 -3.31
N ILE A 96 5.23 17.93 -2.79
CA ILE A 96 4.64 16.96 -1.87
C ILE A 96 5.43 17.02 -0.57
N PHE A 97 4.77 17.32 0.55
CA PHE A 97 5.37 17.11 1.87
C PHE A 97 4.91 15.76 2.42
N ILE A 98 5.87 14.87 2.69
CA ILE A 98 5.61 13.51 3.16
C ILE A 98 5.87 13.46 4.67
N PHE A 99 4.84 13.16 5.45
CA PHE A 99 4.95 12.87 6.88
C PHE A 99 5.08 11.37 7.09
N ARG A 100 6.14 10.93 7.77
CA ARG A 100 6.43 9.53 8.06
C ARG A 100 6.46 9.28 9.55
N VAL A 101 5.91 8.14 9.97
CA VAL A 101 5.98 7.68 11.36
C VAL A 101 7.41 7.56 11.91
N ASP A 102 8.41 7.29 11.06
CA ASP A 102 9.82 7.12 11.46
C ASP A 102 10.66 8.39 11.46
N ARG A 103 10.02 9.56 11.39
CA ARG A 103 10.72 10.86 11.37
C ARG A 103 9.96 11.88 12.21
N HIS A 104 10.68 12.87 12.72
CA HIS A 104 10.13 14.08 13.34
C HIS A 104 9.61 15.05 12.27
N ASP A 105 8.66 14.59 11.44
CA ASP A 105 8.24 15.34 10.24
C ASP A 105 7.35 16.54 10.58
N PHE A 106 6.67 16.55 11.72
CA PHE A 106 6.02 17.78 12.20
C PHE A 106 7.05 18.86 12.57
N GLU A 107 8.12 18.50 13.28
CA GLU A 107 9.18 19.44 13.65
C GLU A 107 9.94 19.92 12.41
N ARG A 108 10.16 19.03 11.44
CA ARG A 108 10.72 19.42 10.14
C ARG A 108 9.77 20.31 9.34
N PHE A 109 8.47 20.07 9.44
CA PHE A 109 7.46 20.91 8.82
C PHE A 109 7.50 22.34 9.40
N GLU A 110 7.66 22.48 10.72
CA GLU A 110 7.84 23.79 11.36
C GLU A 110 9.02 24.56 10.76
N ILE A 111 10.17 23.92 10.57
CA ILE A 111 11.34 24.54 9.90
C ILE A 111 11.00 24.97 8.47
N VAL A 112 10.25 24.16 7.72
CA VAL A 112 9.83 24.53 6.35
C VAL A 112 8.87 25.72 6.36
N THR A 113 8.05 25.86 7.40
CA THR A 113 7.09 26.98 7.51
C THR A 113 7.76 28.34 7.74
N GLU A 114 9.03 28.37 8.17
CA GLU A 114 9.84 29.59 8.27
C GLU A 114 10.17 30.18 6.89
N ASN A 115 10.05 29.39 5.81
CA ASN A 115 10.25 29.84 4.44
C ASN A 115 8.93 29.88 3.68
N GLU A 116 8.35 31.08 3.55
CA GLU A 116 7.06 31.28 2.86
C GLU A 116 7.02 30.74 1.43
N ALA A 117 8.14 30.81 0.69
CA ALA A 117 8.21 30.30 -0.67
C ALA A 117 8.16 28.77 -0.72
N MET A 118 8.83 28.08 0.21
CA MET A 118 8.73 26.62 0.33
C MET A 118 7.32 26.21 0.74
N LEU A 119 6.74 26.87 1.75
CA LEU A 119 5.40 26.60 2.25
C LEU A 119 4.34 26.81 1.17
N ALA A 120 4.43 27.89 0.39
CA ALA A 120 3.52 28.19 -0.72
C ALA A 120 3.55 27.14 -1.83
N GLY A 121 4.67 26.41 -1.95
CA GLY A 121 4.87 25.31 -2.89
C GLY A 121 4.17 24.01 -2.52
N ILE A 122 3.85 23.81 -1.23
CA ILE A 122 3.21 22.59 -0.74
C ILE A 122 1.73 22.61 -1.12
N ASN A 123 1.41 21.94 -2.23
CA ASN A 123 0.03 21.76 -2.72
C ASN A 123 -0.51 20.34 -2.50
N ARG A 124 0.34 19.44 -2.01
CA ARG A 124 0.02 18.06 -1.65
C ARG A 124 0.74 17.66 -0.38
N ILE A 125 0.05 16.93 0.48
CA ILE A 125 0.67 16.21 1.59
C ILE A 125 0.38 14.73 1.49
N ARG A 126 1.29 13.93 2.04
CA ARG A 126 1.12 12.49 2.20
C ARG A 126 1.39 12.11 3.65
N LEU A 127 0.45 11.41 4.27
CA LEU A 127 0.62 10.82 5.59
C LEU A 127 0.94 9.33 5.40
N GLU A 128 2.21 8.96 5.59
CA GLU A 128 2.66 7.57 5.59
C GLU A 128 2.49 7.02 7.02
N THR A 129 1.32 6.41 7.27
CA THR A 129 0.87 5.93 8.59
C THR A 129 1.18 4.45 8.84
N GLY A 130 1.65 3.75 7.80
CA GLY A 130 1.98 2.34 7.83
C GLY A 130 2.97 2.00 8.92
N THR A 131 2.65 1.00 9.74
CA THR A 131 3.56 0.45 10.75
C THR A 131 3.47 -1.05 10.73
N MET A 132 4.57 -1.74 11.02
CA MET A 132 4.60 -3.19 11.19
C MET A 132 5.42 -3.49 12.43
N GLY A 133 5.06 -4.56 13.11
CA GLY A 133 5.66 -4.93 14.38
C GLY A 133 6.68 -5.98 14.24
N ILE A 134 7.52 -6.13 15.25
CA ILE A 134 8.65 -7.08 15.18
C ILE A 134 8.15 -8.51 14.92
N HIS A 135 7.11 -8.94 15.63
CA HIS A 135 6.53 -10.28 15.41
C HIS A 135 5.97 -10.45 14.00
N HIS A 136 5.21 -9.47 13.52
CA HIS A 136 4.57 -9.54 12.20
C HIS A 136 5.60 -9.48 11.08
N VAL A 137 6.57 -8.56 11.16
CA VAL A 137 7.63 -8.44 10.14
C VAL A 137 8.52 -9.68 10.15
N ALA A 138 8.85 -10.24 11.31
CA ALA A 138 9.67 -11.44 11.39
C ALA A 138 8.94 -12.63 10.77
N HIS A 139 7.62 -12.74 11.01
CA HIS A 139 6.80 -13.74 10.36
C HIS A 139 6.79 -13.57 8.83
N ARG A 140 6.58 -12.35 8.33
CA ARG A 140 6.51 -12.08 6.89
C ARG A 140 7.88 -12.24 6.20
N LEU A 141 8.94 -11.69 6.76
CA LEU A 141 10.31 -11.87 6.28
C LEU A 141 10.73 -13.34 6.33
N GLY A 142 10.42 -14.03 7.43
CA GLY A 142 10.68 -15.46 7.57
C GLY A 142 10.00 -16.27 6.48
N PHE A 143 8.73 -15.97 6.18
CA PHE A 143 8.00 -16.63 5.11
C PHE A 143 8.61 -16.36 3.72
N GLU A 144 8.89 -15.10 3.37
CA GLU A 144 9.50 -14.72 2.09
C GLU A 144 10.89 -15.37 1.92
N TYR A 145 11.73 -15.33 2.98
CA TYR A 145 13.05 -15.96 2.97
C TYR A 145 12.96 -17.48 2.88
N MET A 146 12.05 -18.13 3.62
CA MET A 146 11.83 -19.57 3.53
C MET A 146 11.49 -20.00 2.10
N GLN A 147 10.60 -19.26 1.43
CA GLN A 147 10.23 -19.54 0.04
C GLN A 147 11.44 -19.46 -0.90
N GLU A 148 12.25 -18.42 -0.80
CA GLU A 148 13.46 -18.26 -1.63
C GLU A 148 14.53 -19.31 -1.26
N TYR A 149 14.77 -19.55 0.02
CA TYR A 149 15.77 -20.50 0.53
C TYR A 149 15.47 -21.93 0.08
N ASN A 150 14.22 -22.38 0.23
CA ASN A 150 13.83 -23.73 -0.18
C ASN A 150 13.80 -23.83 -1.71
N SER A 151 13.37 -22.78 -2.42
CA SER A 151 13.40 -22.73 -3.89
C SER A 151 14.82 -22.80 -4.45
N ALA A 152 15.81 -22.25 -3.76
CA ALA A 152 17.22 -22.32 -4.14
C ALA A 152 17.81 -23.74 -4.00
N ARG A 153 17.19 -24.58 -3.17
CA ARG A 153 17.64 -25.94 -2.84
C ARG A 153 16.81 -27.06 -3.49
N LEU A 154 15.88 -26.70 -4.36
CA LEU A 154 15.20 -27.66 -5.22
C LEU A 154 16.18 -28.28 -6.23
N PRO A 155 15.93 -29.50 -6.74
CA PRO A 155 16.75 -30.13 -7.78
C PRO A 155 16.91 -29.24 -9.04
N VAL A 156 15.87 -28.46 -9.34
CA VAL A 156 15.92 -27.38 -10.32
C VAL A 156 15.63 -26.10 -9.56
N SER A 157 16.68 -25.33 -9.27
CA SER A 157 16.55 -24.07 -8.53
C SER A 157 15.56 -23.15 -9.23
N ARG A 158 14.66 -22.58 -8.43
CA ARG A 158 13.69 -21.56 -8.87
C ARG A 158 13.87 -20.25 -8.11
N SER A 159 14.86 -20.17 -7.22
CA SER A 159 15.15 -18.92 -6.52
C SER A 159 15.77 -17.92 -7.47
N LYS A 160 15.48 -16.65 -7.22
CA LYS A 160 16.15 -15.53 -7.88
C LYS A 160 17.55 -15.26 -7.33
N TYR A 161 17.90 -15.83 -6.18
CA TYR A 161 19.17 -15.59 -5.50
C TYR A 161 20.09 -16.81 -5.58
N ALA A 162 21.38 -16.55 -5.70
CA ALA A 162 22.37 -17.49 -5.18
C ALA A 162 22.28 -17.55 -3.65
N HIS A 163 22.69 -18.67 -3.02
CA HIS A 163 22.55 -18.82 -1.57
C HIS A 163 23.26 -17.70 -0.79
N GLU A 164 24.47 -17.30 -1.20
CA GLU A 164 25.23 -16.21 -0.56
C GLU A 164 24.54 -14.85 -0.71
N GLU A 165 23.92 -14.58 -1.86
CA GLU A 165 23.15 -13.36 -2.10
C GLU A 165 21.89 -13.30 -1.23
N LEU A 166 21.25 -14.45 -1.01
CA LEU A 166 20.08 -14.56 -0.14
C LEU A 166 20.44 -14.30 1.33
N GLU A 167 21.58 -14.81 1.81
CA GLU A 167 22.09 -14.51 3.15
C GLU A 167 22.38 -13.02 3.32
N LEU A 168 23.01 -12.39 2.32
CA LEU A 168 23.25 -10.95 2.32
C LEU A 168 21.93 -10.16 2.34
N ALA A 169 20.96 -10.55 1.52
CA ALA A 169 19.64 -9.92 1.46
C ALA A 169 18.89 -10.05 2.80
N LYS A 170 18.99 -11.20 3.48
CA LYS A 170 18.46 -11.41 4.83
C LYS A 170 19.06 -10.42 5.82
N ASP A 171 20.39 -10.32 5.86
CA ASP A 171 21.08 -9.42 6.80
C ASP A 171 20.76 -7.95 6.53
N MET A 172 20.69 -7.55 5.25
CA MET A 172 20.28 -6.21 4.85
C MET A 172 18.84 -5.89 5.28
N ALA A 173 17.90 -6.82 5.09
CA ALA A 173 16.51 -6.64 5.50
C ALA A 173 16.38 -6.49 7.03
N ILE A 174 17.13 -7.30 7.79
CA ILE A 174 17.19 -7.21 9.26
C ILE A 174 17.69 -5.83 9.70
N GLN A 175 18.82 -5.39 9.13
CA GLN A 175 19.43 -4.10 9.48
C GLN A 175 18.53 -2.92 9.09
N GLU A 176 17.96 -2.96 7.88
CA GLU A 176 17.08 -1.90 7.37
C GLU A 176 15.83 -1.74 8.24
N TYR A 177 15.17 -2.86 8.57
CA TYR A 177 14.00 -2.83 9.44
C TYR A 177 14.36 -2.40 10.88
N ALA A 178 15.44 -2.92 11.46
CA ALA A 178 15.86 -2.54 12.82
C ALA A 178 16.17 -1.04 12.92
N ALA A 179 16.84 -0.47 11.90
CA ALA A 179 17.11 0.95 11.82
C ALA A 179 15.82 1.77 11.69
N TRP A 180 14.87 1.34 10.84
CA TRP A 180 13.57 1.99 10.73
C TRP A 180 12.77 1.93 12.04
N ASN A 181 12.73 0.77 12.68
CA ASN A 181 12.00 0.56 13.92
C ASN A 181 12.57 1.43 15.06
N THR A 182 13.90 1.54 15.15
CA THR A 182 14.56 2.45 16.10
C THR A 182 14.11 3.90 15.87
N ARG A 183 14.18 4.40 14.63
CA ARG A 183 13.73 5.75 14.30
C ARG A 183 12.24 5.97 14.53
N TRP A 184 11.39 4.98 14.27
CA TRP A 184 9.95 5.04 14.56
C TRP A 184 9.65 5.23 16.04
N HIS A 185 10.34 4.48 16.91
CA HIS A 185 10.19 4.63 18.35
C HIS A 185 10.77 5.96 18.86
N ASP A 186 11.87 6.45 18.27
CA ASP A 186 12.48 7.73 18.62
C ASP A 186 11.62 8.93 18.18
N ALA A 187 11.04 8.84 16.98
CA ALA A 187 10.24 9.90 16.36
C ALA A 187 9.00 10.27 17.17
N LYS A 188 8.36 9.27 17.79
CA LYS A 188 7.11 9.40 18.58
C LYS A 188 6.04 10.23 17.87
N GLN A 189 5.96 10.11 16.54
CA GLN A 189 5.04 10.91 15.76
C GLN A 189 3.61 10.40 15.93
N ASP A 190 2.72 11.25 16.48
CA ASP A 190 1.31 10.93 16.69
C ASP A 190 0.41 11.64 15.69
N PHE A 191 -0.21 10.91 14.76
CA PHE A 191 -1.20 11.46 13.84
C PHE A 191 -2.60 11.61 14.47
N ARG A 192 -2.79 11.19 15.73
CA ARG A 192 -4.03 11.37 16.51
C ARG A 192 -4.06 12.69 17.28
N ASP A 193 -2.96 13.45 17.27
CA ASP A 193 -2.92 14.78 17.89
C ASP A 193 -3.68 15.79 17.02
N LEU A 194 -4.95 16.03 17.39
CA LEU A 194 -5.83 16.96 16.69
C LEU A 194 -5.28 18.40 16.68
N LYS A 195 -4.64 18.84 17.77
CA LYS A 195 -4.12 20.20 17.87
C LYS A 195 -2.97 20.38 16.87
N LYS A 196 -2.00 19.46 16.88
CA LYS A 196 -0.86 19.48 15.96
C LYS A 196 -1.30 19.38 14.50
N MET A 197 -2.29 18.52 14.21
CA MET A 197 -2.87 18.40 12.87
C MET A 197 -3.54 19.71 12.40
N LYS A 198 -4.32 20.38 13.27
CA LYS A 198 -4.94 21.67 12.95
C LYS A 198 -3.90 22.76 12.70
N GLU A 199 -2.90 22.87 13.56
CA GLU A 199 -1.81 23.86 13.42
C GLU A 199 -1.06 23.67 12.10
N MET A 200 -0.77 22.42 11.72
CA MET A 200 -0.11 22.09 10.46
C MET A 200 -0.99 22.48 9.25
N LEU A 201 -2.26 22.06 9.22
CA LEU A 201 -3.15 22.36 8.09
C LEU A 201 -3.47 23.86 7.96
N ALA A 202 -3.56 24.59 9.08
CA ALA A 202 -3.81 26.04 9.06
C ALA A 202 -2.72 26.84 8.32
N LYS A 203 -1.49 26.32 8.25
CA LYS A 203 -0.38 26.96 7.54
C LYS A 203 -0.40 26.69 6.03
N LEU A 204 -1.08 25.65 5.57
CA LEU A 204 -1.01 25.15 4.20
C LEU A 204 -2.06 25.76 3.26
N LYS A 205 -1.97 27.07 3.00
CA LYS A 205 -2.96 27.82 2.18
C LYS A 205 -3.13 27.30 0.75
N SER A 206 -2.09 26.67 0.18
CA SER A 206 -2.09 26.13 -1.19
C SER A 206 -2.52 24.66 -1.30
N LEU A 207 -2.86 24.00 -0.19
CA LEU A 207 -3.11 22.56 -0.18
C LEU A 207 -4.35 22.19 -0.98
N ARG A 208 -4.19 21.20 -1.87
CA ARG A 208 -5.27 20.70 -2.72
C ARG A 208 -5.44 19.18 -2.65
N HIS A 209 -4.40 18.45 -2.25
CA HIS A 209 -4.36 17.00 -2.26
C HIS A 209 -3.86 16.46 -0.94
N ILE A 210 -4.59 15.50 -0.37
CA ILE A 210 -4.17 14.75 0.79
C ILE A 210 -4.27 13.27 0.45
N ASP A 211 -3.18 12.54 0.66
CA ASP A 211 -3.18 11.09 0.59
C ASP A 211 -2.73 10.52 1.92
N VAL A 212 -3.46 9.53 2.42
CA VAL A 212 -3.07 8.70 3.56
C VAL A 212 -2.69 7.34 3.01
N THR A 213 -1.52 6.84 3.41
CA THR A 213 -1.06 5.54 2.94
C THR A 213 -0.46 4.71 4.08
N ALA A 214 -0.95 3.48 4.20
CA ALA A 214 -0.37 2.49 5.09
C ALA A 214 0.69 1.63 4.36
N LYS A 215 0.72 1.69 3.03
CA LYS A 215 1.74 1.04 2.18
C LYS A 215 2.94 1.94 1.88
N GLY A 216 2.86 3.24 2.18
CA GLY A 216 3.97 4.18 2.00
C GLY A 216 5.15 3.82 2.91
N ILE A 217 6.27 3.45 2.31
CA ILE A 217 7.47 2.99 3.02
C ILE A 217 8.77 3.52 2.42
N PRO A 218 9.83 3.64 3.26
CA PRO A 218 11.15 4.02 2.81
C PRO A 218 12.06 2.83 2.44
N PHE A 219 11.58 1.59 2.49
CA PHE A 219 12.43 0.42 2.30
C PHE A 219 12.94 0.26 0.87
N THR A 220 14.06 -0.43 0.76
CA THR A 220 14.78 -0.69 -0.49
C THR A 220 15.11 -2.16 -0.68
N THR A 221 15.28 -2.94 0.41
CA THR A 221 15.55 -4.37 0.33
C THR A 221 14.32 -5.15 -0.16
N GLU A 222 14.47 -5.98 -1.20
CA GLU A 222 13.35 -6.69 -1.83
C GLU A 222 12.60 -7.62 -0.88
N LEU A 223 13.29 -8.35 0.01
CA LEU A 223 12.65 -9.19 1.02
C LEU A 223 11.71 -8.37 1.91
N LEU A 224 12.17 -7.18 2.34
CA LEU A 224 11.38 -6.30 3.19
C LEU A 224 10.24 -5.61 2.43
N LEU A 225 10.45 -5.27 1.16
CA LEU A 225 9.38 -4.80 0.27
C LEU A 225 8.29 -5.86 0.09
N GLY A 226 8.67 -7.13 -0.13
CA GLY A 226 7.76 -8.26 -0.23
C GLY A 226 6.98 -8.47 1.07
N ALA A 227 7.69 -8.55 2.19
CA ALA A 227 7.09 -8.68 3.52
C ALA A 227 6.11 -7.55 3.84
N TRP A 228 6.41 -6.30 3.45
CA TRP A 228 5.52 -5.16 3.66
C TRP A 228 4.31 -5.16 2.74
N LEU A 229 4.44 -5.64 1.50
CA LEU A 229 3.35 -5.76 0.54
C LEU A 229 2.25 -6.71 1.05
N GLN A 230 2.63 -7.75 1.78
CA GLN A 230 1.71 -8.71 2.44
C GLN A 230 0.90 -8.11 3.61
N GLY A 231 1.03 -6.80 3.82
CA GLY A 231 0.26 -6.00 4.76
C GLY A 231 1.12 -5.44 5.89
N SER A 232 1.06 -4.12 6.08
CA SER A 232 1.41 -3.45 7.34
C SER A 232 0.48 -3.97 8.48
N HIS A 233 0.67 -3.61 9.76
CA HIS A 233 -0.16 -4.01 10.92
C HIS A 233 -1.66 -3.69 10.74
N ARG A 234 -2.32 -4.43 9.86
CA ARG A 234 -3.71 -4.28 9.42
C ARG A 234 -4.65 -4.34 10.61
N PHE A 235 -4.31 -5.12 11.63
CA PHE A 235 -5.16 -5.31 12.80
C PHE A 235 -5.29 -4.08 13.71
N ASN A 236 -4.50 -3.01 13.54
CA ASN A 236 -4.66 -1.80 14.34
C ASN A 236 -5.73 -0.84 13.78
N PHE A 237 -6.91 -1.38 13.47
CA PHE A 237 -8.06 -0.64 12.97
C PHE A 237 -8.45 0.54 13.87
N LYS A 238 -8.33 0.37 15.20
CA LYS A 238 -8.62 1.44 16.15
C LYS A 238 -7.70 2.65 15.99
N ARG A 239 -6.39 2.43 15.78
CA ARG A 239 -5.45 3.53 15.55
C ARG A 239 -5.70 4.20 14.20
N ALA A 240 -5.73 3.43 13.12
CA ALA A 240 -5.90 3.97 11.77
C ALA A 240 -7.22 4.75 11.63
N THR A 241 -8.32 4.24 12.19
CA THR A 241 -9.60 4.96 12.26
C THR A 241 -9.45 6.28 13.04
N LYS A 242 -8.77 6.29 14.19
CA LYS A 242 -8.56 7.53 14.98
C LYS A 242 -7.68 8.55 14.26
N GLU A 243 -6.62 8.12 13.58
CA GLU A 243 -5.75 8.99 12.78
C GLU A 243 -6.54 9.64 11.64
N PHE A 244 -7.35 8.87 10.92
CA PHE A 244 -8.18 9.40 9.84
C PHE A 244 -9.30 10.33 10.35
N VAL A 245 -9.97 9.98 11.46
CA VAL A 245 -10.92 10.88 12.13
C VAL A 245 -10.26 12.19 12.53
N THR A 246 -9.05 12.14 13.08
CA THR A 246 -8.28 13.33 13.48
C THR A 246 -8.00 14.23 12.29
N LEU A 247 -7.58 13.66 11.16
CA LEU A 247 -7.39 14.40 9.91
C LEU A 247 -8.68 15.08 9.45
N LEU A 248 -9.80 14.35 9.39
CA LEU A 248 -11.08 14.90 8.94
C LEU A 248 -11.61 16.00 9.88
N LEU A 249 -11.42 15.86 11.19
CA LEU A 249 -11.77 16.90 12.16
C LEU A 249 -10.88 18.14 12.01
N ALA A 250 -9.59 17.97 11.71
CA ALA A 250 -8.68 19.08 11.49
C ALA A 250 -9.00 19.85 10.20
N LEU A 251 -9.51 19.16 9.17
CA LEU A 251 -9.91 19.78 7.90
C LEU A 251 -11.09 20.76 8.01
N LYS A 252 -11.90 20.67 9.07
CA LYS A 252 -13.05 21.58 9.26
C LYS A 252 -12.67 23.05 9.35
N ASP A 253 -11.51 23.33 9.93
CA ASP A 253 -11.02 24.69 10.18
C ASP A 253 -9.92 25.09 9.18
N ALA A 254 -9.68 24.26 8.16
CA ALA A 254 -8.61 24.48 7.20
C ALA A 254 -8.92 25.67 6.26
N PRO A 255 -7.94 26.54 5.95
CA PRO A 255 -8.15 27.76 5.15
C PRO A 255 -8.19 27.50 3.64
N PHE A 256 -8.19 26.24 3.20
CA PHE A 256 -8.09 25.84 1.80
C PHE A 256 -9.27 24.96 1.39
N GLN A 257 -9.52 24.90 0.08
CA GLN A 257 -10.49 23.98 -0.49
C GLN A 257 -9.79 22.74 -1.02
N LEU A 258 -9.91 21.64 -0.27
CA LEU A 258 -9.41 20.34 -0.70
C LEU A 258 -10.07 19.93 -2.03
N LYS A 259 -9.30 19.35 -2.95
CA LYS A 259 -9.79 18.82 -4.24
C LYS A 259 -9.67 17.32 -4.34
N HIS A 260 -8.74 16.72 -3.60
CA HIS A 260 -8.48 15.29 -3.60
C HIS A 260 -8.27 14.76 -2.18
N LEU A 261 -8.91 13.64 -1.86
CA LEU A 261 -8.62 12.84 -0.69
C LEU A 261 -8.42 11.37 -1.10
N GLY A 262 -7.28 10.80 -0.71
CA GLY A 262 -6.93 9.40 -0.92
C GLY A 262 -6.65 8.67 0.39
N HIS A 263 -7.09 7.43 0.51
CA HIS A 263 -6.68 6.50 1.58
C HIS A 263 -6.56 5.09 1.00
N ASP A 264 -5.40 4.43 1.14
CA ASP A 264 -5.14 3.14 0.48
C ASP A 264 -5.39 1.88 1.33
N GLN A 265 -5.56 2.01 2.65
CA GLN A 265 -5.99 0.92 3.55
C GLN A 265 -6.86 1.45 4.71
N LEU A 266 -8.04 1.97 4.41
CA LEU A 266 -8.95 2.54 5.42
C LEU A 266 -9.72 1.41 6.11
N PRO A 267 -9.63 1.24 7.44
CA PRO A 267 -10.37 0.18 8.12
C PRO A 267 -11.88 0.27 7.93
N VAL A 268 -12.53 -0.88 7.67
CA VAL A 268 -14.00 -0.99 7.62
C VAL A 268 -14.70 -0.41 8.85
N THR A 269 -14.06 -0.49 10.02
CA THR A 269 -14.61 0.04 11.29
C THR A 269 -14.85 1.54 11.27
N PHE A 270 -14.15 2.32 10.43
CA PHE A 270 -14.42 3.74 10.24
C PHE A 270 -15.88 3.97 9.81
N PHE A 271 -16.38 3.18 8.88
CA PHE A 271 -17.75 3.33 8.38
C PHE A 271 -18.81 2.74 9.30
N ALA A 272 -18.43 1.99 10.33
CA ALA A 272 -19.38 1.49 11.34
C ALA A 272 -19.69 2.52 12.44
N MET A 273 -19.10 3.71 12.39
CA MET A 273 -19.40 4.83 13.30
C MET A 273 -20.85 5.33 13.15
N LYS A 274 -21.32 6.09 14.15
CA LYS A 274 -22.65 6.72 14.11
C LYS A 274 -22.80 7.62 12.88
N GLU A 275 -23.95 7.53 12.20
CA GLU A 275 -24.22 8.29 10.97
C GLU A 275 -24.05 9.81 11.15
N SER A 276 -24.51 10.35 12.27
CA SER A 276 -24.35 11.77 12.59
C SER A 276 -22.88 12.21 12.66
N LEU A 277 -22.01 11.35 13.19
CA LEU A 277 -20.57 11.59 13.22
C LEU A 277 -19.98 11.51 11.81
N LEU A 278 -20.34 10.50 11.02
CA LEU A 278 -19.89 10.35 9.63
C LEU A 278 -20.29 11.54 8.76
N GLY A 279 -21.53 12.04 8.89
CA GLY A 279 -21.97 13.25 8.19
C GLY A 279 -21.16 14.48 8.58
N SER A 280 -20.88 14.63 9.87
CA SER A 280 -20.01 15.70 10.38
C SER A 280 -18.56 15.56 9.91
N LEU A 281 -18.05 14.34 9.71
CA LEU A 281 -16.69 14.09 9.18
C LEU A 281 -16.61 14.26 7.66
N ALA A 282 -17.71 14.07 6.94
CA ALA A 282 -17.81 14.29 5.50
C ALA A 282 -18.02 15.77 5.14
N SER A 283 -18.50 16.61 6.07
CA SER A 283 -18.76 18.03 5.80
C SER A 283 -17.58 18.83 5.21
N PRO A 284 -16.31 18.70 5.67
CA PRO A 284 -15.19 19.40 5.04
C PRO A 284 -14.88 18.90 3.62
N LEU A 285 -15.46 17.78 3.21
CA LEU A 285 -15.19 17.14 1.92
C LEU A 285 -16.18 17.53 0.83
N GLN A 286 -17.23 18.31 1.13
CA GLN A 286 -18.32 18.60 0.18
C GLN A 286 -17.84 19.17 -1.18
N HIS A 287 -16.67 19.81 -1.21
CA HIS A 287 -16.10 20.44 -2.40
C HIS A 287 -15.01 19.62 -3.11
N ILE A 288 -14.66 18.43 -2.59
CA ILE A 288 -13.64 17.60 -3.25
C ILE A 288 -14.20 17.07 -4.58
N THR A 289 -13.32 16.98 -5.57
CA THR A 289 -13.66 16.47 -6.90
C THR A 289 -13.17 15.06 -7.12
N SER A 290 -12.26 14.58 -6.27
CA SER A 290 -11.67 13.25 -6.37
C SER A 290 -11.59 12.60 -5.00
N LEU A 291 -12.12 11.39 -4.90
CA LEU A 291 -12.08 10.56 -3.70
C LEU A 291 -11.58 9.17 -4.07
N ARG A 292 -10.57 8.68 -3.36
CA ARG A 292 -10.06 7.31 -3.49
C ARG A 292 -9.99 6.64 -2.14
N LEU A 293 -10.75 5.56 -1.96
CA LEU A 293 -10.83 4.84 -0.70
C LEU A 293 -10.65 3.35 -0.96
N THR A 294 -9.49 2.83 -0.65
CA THR A 294 -9.30 1.38 -0.56
C THR A 294 -9.52 0.98 0.90
N ILE A 295 -10.45 0.04 1.08
CA ILE A 295 -10.98 -0.39 2.36
C ILE A 295 -10.25 -1.67 2.79
N ASP A 296 -9.87 -1.72 4.06
CA ASP A 296 -9.21 -2.87 4.68
C ASP A 296 -10.17 -3.56 5.66
N ALA A 297 -10.26 -4.89 5.56
CA ALA A 297 -11.15 -5.74 6.33
C ALA A 297 -10.46 -7.07 6.59
N CYS A 298 -10.49 -7.58 7.82
CA CYS A 298 -9.98 -8.93 8.11
C CYS A 298 -11.09 -9.97 8.09
N ASP A 299 -12.36 -9.54 8.06
CA ASP A 299 -13.55 -10.37 8.02
C ASP A 299 -14.63 -9.71 7.14
N TYR A 300 -15.75 -10.39 6.90
CA TYR A 300 -16.87 -9.79 6.18
C TYR A 300 -17.34 -8.50 6.89
N PRO A 301 -17.57 -7.41 6.14
CA PRO A 301 -17.99 -6.17 6.75
C PRO A 301 -19.42 -6.23 7.28
N HIS A 302 -19.62 -5.75 8.50
CA HIS A 302 -20.95 -5.62 9.08
C HIS A 302 -21.85 -4.70 8.23
N THR A 303 -23.16 -4.97 8.14
CA THR A 303 -24.11 -4.16 7.33
C THR A 303 -24.09 -2.65 7.69
N LYS A 304 -23.84 -2.32 8.97
CA LYS A 304 -23.63 -0.94 9.42
C LYS A 304 -22.47 -0.24 8.71
N CYS A 305 -21.36 -0.94 8.43
CA CYS A 305 -20.24 -0.41 7.66
C CYS A 305 -20.71 -0.01 6.26
N TRP A 306 -21.45 -0.88 5.57
CA TRP A 306 -21.96 -0.57 4.23
C TRP A 306 -22.91 0.62 4.22
N ASN A 307 -23.84 0.66 5.16
CA ASN A 307 -24.75 1.78 5.31
C ASN A 307 -24.00 3.10 5.60
N GLY A 308 -23.00 3.06 6.49
CA GLY A 308 -22.17 4.22 6.80
C GLY A 308 -21.29 4.68 5.64
N LEU A 309 -20.72 3.76 4.86
CA LEU A 309 -20.00 4.08 3.62
C LEU A 309 -20.93 4.79 2.62
N GLY A 310 -22.12 4.23 2.40
CA GLY A 310 -23.14 4.85 1.55
C GLY A 310 -23.52 6.26 2.02
N HIS A 311 -23.74 6.46 3.32
CA HIS A 311 -23.99 7.77 3.90
C HIS A 311 -22.81 8.75 3.70
N PHE A 312 -21.59 8.28 3.94
CA PHE A 312 -20.37 9.07 3.77
C PHE A 312 -20.17 9.52 2.32
N LEU A 313 -20.30 8.61 1.35
CA LEU A 313 -20.15 8.92 -0.07
C LEU A 313 -21.24 9.88 -0.59
N ARG A 314 -22.49 9.71 -0.16
CA ARG A 314 -23.61 10.60 -0.52
C ARG A 314 -23.43 12.02 0.02
N SER A 315 -22.71 12.16 1.13
CA SER A 315 -22.38 13.46 1.74
C SER A 315 -21.36 14.28 0.93
N ILE A 316 -20.83 13.74 -0.17
CA ILE A 316 -19.81 14.35 -1.01
C ILE A 316 -20.37 14.52 -2.44
N PRO A 317 -21.19 15.56 -2.70
CA PRO A 317 -21.92 15.68 -3.96
C PRO A 317 -21.05 16.09 -5.16
N GLY A 318 -19.89 16.72 -4.92
CA GLY A 318 -19.02 17.31 -5.95
C GLY A 318 -18.08 16.34 -6.69
N LEU A 319 -18.24 15.02 -6.49
CA LEU A 319 -17.32 14.03 -7.04
C LEU A 319 -17.35 13.95 -8.56
N LYS A 320 -16.16 13.99 -9.15
CA LYS A 320 -15.88 13.77 -10.58
C LYS A 320 -15.10 12.49 -10.82
N VAL A 321 -14.27 12.11 -9.86
CA VAL A 321 -13.49 10.87 -9.85
C VAL A 321 -13.75 10.17 -8.53
N LEU A 322 -14.31 8.97 -8.59
CA LEU A 322 -14.58 8.14 -7.43
C LEU A 322 -13.92 6.78 -7.61
N ARG A 323 -13.09 6.39 -6.66
CA ARG A 323 -12.63 5.01 -6.50
C ARG A 323 -12.98 4.55 -5.09
N PHE A 324 -13.66 3.42 -4.98
CA PHE A 324 -13.78 2.76 -3.70
C PHE A 324 -13.91 1.24 -3.84
N GLY A 325 -13.50 0.53 -2.80
CA GLY A 325 -13.50 -0.93 -2.82
C GLY A 325 -12.52 -1.52 -1.82
N PHE A 326 -12.39 -2.84 -1.80
CA PHE A 326 -11.41 -3.53 -0.95
C PHE A 326 -10.02 -3.56 -1.56
N ASP A 327 -9.01 -3.67 -0.69
CA ASP A 327 -7.62 -3.85 -1.09
C ASP A 327 -7.43 -5.14 -1.90
N PRO A 328 -7.05 -5.06 -3.18
CA PRO A 328 -6.89 -6.23 -4.02
C PRO A 328 -5.54 -6.94 -3.84
N PHE A 329 -4.64 -6.39 -3.01
CA PHE A 329 -3.27 -6.91 -2.81
C PHE A 329 -3.06 -7.57 -1.45
N GLU A 330 -4.12 -7.75 -0.66
CA GLU A 330 -4.04 -8.21 0.73
C GLU A 330 -3.34 -9.57 0.90
N THR A 331 -3.27 -10.37 -0.16
CA THR A 331 -2.87 -11.78 -0.08
C THR A 331 -1.56 -12.12 -0.80
N GLY A 332 -0.76 -11.10 -1.11
CA GLY A 332 0.25 -11.20 -2.17
C GLY A 332 -0.42 -10.99 -3.52
N ALA A 333 0.34 -10.89 -4.60
CA ALA A 333 -0.18 -10.62 -5.95
C ALA A 333 -1.09 -11.73 -6.54
N VAL A 334 -1.79 -12.51 -5.70
CA VAL A 334 -2.65 -13.64 -6.07
C VAL A 334 -3.91 -13.25 -6.83
N ASN A 335 -4.18 -11.94 -7.02
CA ASN A 335 -5.30 -11.42 -7.80
C ASN A 335 -6.62 -12.13 -7.45
N ARG A 336 -6.85 -12.31 -6.14
CA ARG A 336 -8.08 -12.85 -5.60
C ARG A 336 -8.93 -11.70 -5.10
N GLY A 337 -10.23 -11.74 -5.36
CA GLY A 337 -11.15 -10.84 -4.68
C GLY A 337 -11.16 -11.15 -3.19
N THR A 338 -11.28 -10.14 -2.32
CA THR A 338 -11.32 -10.30 -0.86
C THR A 338 -12.37 -11.32 -0.42
N TRP A 339 -13.51 -11.35 -1.13
CA TRP A 339 -14.60 -12.32 -0.94
C TRP A 339 -14.22 -13.77 -1.25
N GLN A 340 -13.15 -14.05 -2.01
CA GLN A 340 -12.72 -15.42 -2.33
C GLN A 340 -12.12 -16.17 -1.14
N TYR A 341 -11.82 -15.48 -0.04
CA TYR A 341 -11.33 -16.12 1.18
C TYR A 341 -12.47 -16.52 2.13
N ALA A 342 -13.69 -16.06 1.87
CA ALA A 342 -14.85 -16.27 2.71
C ALA A 342 -15.86 -17.20 2.02
N GLU A 343 -15.39 -18.33 1.48
CA GLU A 343 -16.20 -19.23 0.64
C GLU A 343 -17.44 -19.77 1.36
N ASP A 344 -17.36 -20.00 2.67
CA ASP A 344 -18.49 -20.46 3.49
C ASP A 344 -19.47 -19.34 3.86
N ASP A 345 -19.05 -18.07 3.72
CA ASP A 345 -19.77 -16.87 4.19
C ASP A 345 -19.94 -15.83 3.09
N LEU A 346 -19.91 -16.23 1.82
CA LEU A 346 -20.00 -15.32 0.67
C LEU A 346 -21.21 -14.40 0.77
N ALA A 347 -22.39 -14.91 1.14
CA ALA A 347 -23.59 -14.08 1.27
C ALA A 347 -23.42 -12.86 2.20
N GLN A 348 -22.47 -12.91 3.15
CA GLN A 348 -22.19 -11.83 4.09
C GLN A 348 -21.43 -10.66 3.44
N TRP A 349 -20.70 -10.92 2.35
CA TRP A 349 -19.98 -9.92 1.57
C TRP A 349 -20.87 -9.20 0.54
N TYR A 350 -22.11 -9.68 0.32
CA TYR A 350 -23.02 -9.10 -0.66
C TYR A 350 -23.55 -7.71 -0.24
N ILE A 351 -23.49 -6.77 -1.17
CA ILE A 351 -23.91 -5.37 -0.97
C ILE A 351 -25.07 -5.04 -1.93
N PRO A 352 -26.30 -4.83 -1.43
CA PRO A 352 -27.37 -4.27 -2.22
C PRO A 352 -27.13 -2.78 -2.47
N LEU A 353 -26.56 -2.43 -3.63
CA LEU A 353 -26.19 -1.05 -3.97
C LEU A 353 -27.36 -0.04 -3.90
N TRP A 354 -28.59 -0.48 -4.21
CA TRP A 354 -29.79 0.36 -4.06
C TRP A 354 -30.09 0.70 -2.60
N LYS A 355 -29.71 -0.14 -1.63
CA LYS A 355 -29.82 0.20 -0.21
C LYS A 355 -28.70 1.13 0.24
N MET A 356 -27.48 0.87 -0.23
CA MET A 356 -26.31 1.67 0.14
C MET A 356 -26.41 3.11 -0.38
N LEU A 357 -26.76 3.29 -1.65
CA LEU A 357 -26.73 4.58 -2.32
C LEU A 357 -28.12 5.16 -2.62
N GLY A 358 -29.18 4.34 -2.57
CA GLY A 358 -30.51 4.77 -3.02
C GLY A 358 -30.47 5.29 -4.45
N ASP A 359 -31.25 6.34 -4.71
CA ASP A 359 -31.31 7.05 -5.99
C ASP A 359 -30.23 8.13 -6.14
N HIS A 360 -29.28 8.20 -5.21
CA HIS A 360 -28.22 9.22 -5.24
C HIS A 360 -27.42 9.17 -6.55
N THR A 361 -27.26 10.34 -7.17
CA THR A 361 -26.51 10.50 -8.41
C THR A 361 -25.52 11.63 -8.26
N TRP A 362 -24.24 11.36 -8.51
CA TRP A 362 -23.21 12.38 -8.56
C TRP A 362 -23.28 13.11 -9.91
N ARG A 363 -23.67 14.38 -9.87
CA ARG A 363 -24.00 15.17 -11.07
C ARG A 363 -22.87 15.27 -12.09
N ASP A 364 -21.62 15.21 -11.65
CA ASP A 364 -20.43 15.42 -12.49
C ASP A 364 -19.49 14.21 -12.53
N LEU A 365 -19.96 13.01 -12.16
CA LEU A 365 -19.10 11.83 -12.06
C LEU A 365 -18.64 11.36 -13.44
N ARG A 366 -17.35 11.55 -13.73
CA ARG A 366 -16.73 11.19 -15.02
C ARG A 366 -15.96 9.89 -14.97
N SER A 367 -15.38 9.56 -13.83
CA SER A 367 -14.58 8.35 -13.65
C SER A 367 -15.01 7.62 -12.39
N LEU A 368 -15.32 6.34 -12.54
CA LEU A 368 -15.67 5.45 -11.46
C LEU A 368 -14.78 4.20 -11.52
N ARG A 369 -14.22 3.84 -10.37
CA ARG A 369 -13.52 2.58 -10.16
C ARG A 369 -14.06 1.84 -8.95
N LEU A 370 -14.41 0.56 -9.13
CA LEU A 370 -14.89 -0.33 -8.07
C LEU A 370 -13.91 -1.49 -7.91
N ASP A 371 -13.41 -1.70 -6.69
CA ASP A 371 -12.41 -2.73 -6.39
C ASP A 371 -12.98 -3.77 -5.39
N GLY A 372 -12.87 -5.07 -5.68
CA GLY A 372 -13.10 -6.13 -4.68
C GLY A 372 -14.54 -6.27 -4.15
N LEU A 373 -15.55 -5.63 -4.75
CA LEU A 373 -16.92 -5.65 -4.23
C LEU A 373 -17.68 -6.91 -4.67
N MET A 374 -18.64 -7.34 -3.84
CA MET A 374 -19.67 -8.30 -4.25
C MET A 374 -21.05 -7.65 -4.26
N VAL A 375 -21.64 -7.56 -5.45
CA VAL A 375 -22.89 -6.85 -5.73
C VAL A 375 -23.80 -7.74 -6.57
N CYS A 376 -24.91 -7.25 -7.10
CA CYS A 376 -25.68 -7.99 -8.11
C CYS A 376 -25.78 -7.18 -9.40
N GLU A 377 -26.08 -7.88 -10.49
CA GLU A 377 -26.21 -7.30 -11.84
C GLU A 377 -27.17 -6.10 -11.83
N THR A 378 -28.40 -6.29 -11.34
CA THR A 378 -29.44 -5.25 -11.34
C THR A 378 -29.02 -4.01 -10.55
N GLY A 379 -28.52 -4.19 -9.32
CA GLY A 379 -28.12 -3.06 -8.48
C GLY A 379 -26.93 -2.29 -9.05
N LEU A 380 -26.00 -2.99 -9.71
CA LEU A 380 -24.84 -2.37 -10.34
C LEU A 380 -25.21 -1.67 -11.65
N SER A 381 -26.02 -2.30 -12.51
CA SER A 381 -26.46 -1.71 -13.77
C SER A 381 -27.27 -0.43 -13.52
N GLU A 382 -28.24 -0.47 -12.60
CA GLU A 382 -29.03 0.71 -12.20
C GLU A 382 -28.15 1.83 -11.63
N MET A 383 -27.19 1.50 -10.77
CA MET A 383 -26.26 2.49 -10.21
C MET A 383 -25.40 3.16 -11.31
N LEU A 384 -24.89 2.37 -12.24
CA LEU A 384 -24.03 2.89 -13.32
C LEU A 384 -24.81 3.67 -14.37
N ILE A 385 -25.98 3.16 -14.81
CA ILE A 385 -26.81 3.78 -15.85
C ILE A 385 -27.36 5.14 -15.41
N ARG A 386 -27.63 5.35 -14.11
CA ARG A 386 -27.98 6.69 -13.59
C ARG A 386 -26.92 7.76 -13.88
N HIS A 387 -25.67 7.35 -14.08
CA HIS A 387 -24.55 8.23 -14.41
C HIS A 387 -24.25 8.28 -15.91
N ALA A 388 -25.08 7.67 -16.77
CA ALA A 388 -24.92 7.66 -18.22
C ALA A 388 -24.60 9.03 -18.86
N PRO A 389 -25.18 10.16 -18.42
CA PRO A 389 -24.88 11.46 -19.04
C PRO A 389 -23.44 11.97 -18.80
N THR A 390 -22.78 11.50 -17.74
CA THR A 390 -21.49 12.07 -17.30
C THR A 390 -20.35 11.07 -17.20
N LEU A 391 -20.65 9.79 -16.95
CA LEU A 391 -19.66 8.74 -16.78
C LEU A 391 -18.96 8.44 -18.11
N GLN A 392 -17.64 8.61 -18.13
CA GLN A 392 -16.80 8.43 -19.32
C GLN A 392 -15.77 7.32 -19.14
N TYR A 393 -15.34 7.06 -17.90
CA TYR A 393 -14.31 6.08 -17.58
C TYR A 393 -14.85 5.14 -16.51
N LEU A 394 -14.92 3.85 -16.82
CA LEU A 394 -15.36 2.82 -15.88
C LEU A 394 -14.29 1.74 -15.74
N GLU A 395 -13.91 1.47 -14.49
CA GLU A 395 -12.93 0.46 -14.13
C GLU A 395 -13.52 -0.47 -13.08
N LEU A 396 -13.53 -1.77 -13.35
CA LEU A 396 -14.07 -2.80 -12.46
C LEU A 396 -12.96 -3.81 -12.18
N PHE A 397 -12.63 -4.02 -10.92
CA PHE A 397 -11.53 -4.89 -10.50
C PHE A 397 -11.98 -5.86 -9.41
N ASN A 398 -11.64 -7.14 -9.56
CA ASN A 398 -11.90 -8.18 -8.55
C ASN A 398 -13.37 -8.24 -8.09
N LEU A 399 -14.29 -8.11 -9.04
CA LEU A 399 -15.71 -7.93 -8.76
C LEU A 399 -16.49 -9.26 -8.76
N GLY A 400 -17.30 -9.49 -7.73
CA GLY A 400 -18.24 -10.60 -7.65
C GLY A 400 -19.68 -10.15 -7.95
N LEU A 401 -20.43 -10.94 -8.72
CA LEU A 401 -21.87 -10.82 -8.86
C LEU A 401 -22.55 -11.95 -8.07
N TRP A 402 -23.13 -11.59 -6.94
CA TRP A 402 -23.96 -12.47 -6.14
C TRP A 402 -25.19 -12.93 -6.92
N ALA A 403 -25.86 -12.04 -7.67
CA ALA A 403 -26.99 -12.42 -8.51
C ALA A 403 -26.89 -11.77 -9.89
N GLY A 404 -27.37 -12.48 -10.90
CA GLY A 404 -27.18 -12.12 -12.32
C GLY A 404 -25.83 -12.56 -12.86
N SER A 405 -25.51 -12.04 -14.05
CA SER A 405 -24.36 -12.41 -14.87
C SER A 405 -23.59 -11.18 -15.35
N PHE A 406 -22.29 -11.33 -15.56
CA PHE A 406 -21.50 -10.29 -16.22
C PHE A 406 -21.91 -10.12 -17.67
N GLN A 407 -22.37 -11.18 -18.33
CA GLN A 407 -22.89 -11.06 -19.69
C GLN A 407 -24.10 -10.11 -19.78
N GLY A 408 -25.06 -10.27 -18.86
CA GLY A 408 -26.23 -9.39 -18.74
C GLY A 408 -25.84 -7.97 -18.33
N LEU A 409 -24.97 -7.85 -17.31
CA LEU A 409 -24.42 -6.57 -16.87
C LEU A 409 -23.79 -5.79 -18.03
N LEU A 410 -22.85 -6.40 -18.74
CA LEU A 410 -22.09 -5.71 -19.80
C LEU A 410 -22.99 -5.35 -20.99
N SER A 411 -23.97 -6.19 -21.34
CA SER A 411 -24.99 -5.84 -22.34
C SER A 411 -25.79 -4.61 -21.92
N SER A 412 -26.28 -4.59 -20.68
CA SER A 412 -27.03 -3.46 -20.12
C SER A 412 -26.21 -2.17 -20.08
N LEU A 413 -24.94 -2.26 -19.66
CA LEU A 413 -24.02 -1.13 -19.63
C LEU A 413 -23.67 -0.63 -21.03
N ARG A 414 -23.53 -1.52 -22.02
CA ARG A 414 -23.26 -1.14 -23.41
C ARG A 414 -24.42 -0.35 -24.02
N GLU A 415 -25.65 -0.73 -23.72
CA GLU A 415 -26.85 -0.01 -24.19
C GLU A 415 -27.04 1.33 -23.46
N GLY A 416 -26.75 1.36 -22.16
CA GLY A 416 -27.00 2.53 -21.32
C GLY A 416 -25.87 3.57 -21.27
N LEU A 417 -24.61 3.18 -21.50
CA LEU A 417 -23.45 4.05 -21.29
C LEU A 417 -22.68 4.38 -22.57
N LYS A 418 -22.14 5.61 -22.62
CA LYS A 418 -21.26 6.08 -23.70
C LYS A 418 -19.83 6.25 -23.18
N LEU A 419 -19.21 5.14 -22.81
CA LEU A 419 -17.88 5.13 -22.24
C LEU A 419 -16.80 5.48 -23.29
N LYS A 420 -15.83 6.29 -22.88
CA LYS A 420 -14.59 6.54 -23.63
C LYS A 420 -13.53 5.47 -23.34
N LYS A 421 -13.60 4.89 -22.15
CA LYS A 421 -12.66 3.87 -21.67
C LYS A 421 -13.42 2.94 -20.74
N PHE A 422 -13.25 1.65 -20.96
CA PHE A 422 -13.74 0.61 -20.08
C PHE A 422 -12.60 -0.32 -19.73
N ARG A 423 -12.56 -0.80 -18.49
CA ARG A 423 -11.63 -1.85 -18.11
C ARG A 423 -12.27 -2.76 -17.08
N LEU A 424 -12.21 -4.06 -17.35
CA LEU A 424 -12.53 -5.13 -16.43
C LEU A 424 -11.26 -5.96 -16.28
N TRP A 425 -10.77 -6.14 -15.06
CA TRP A 425 -9.61 -7.00 -14.82
C TRP A 425 -9.68 -7.70 -13.47
N GLY A 426 -8.72 -8.57 -13.23
CA GLY A 426 -8.66 -9.38 -12.02
C GLY A 426 -9.58 -10.59 -12.04
N ALA A 427 -9.89 -11.12 -10.87
CA ALA A 427 -10.81 -12.23 -10.73
C ALA A 427 -12.26 -11.75 -10.62
N THR A 428 -13.08 -12.08 -11.63
CA THR A 428 -14.49 -11.70 -11.69
C THR A 428 -15.37 -12.94 -11.78
N ARG A 429 -16.53 -12.93 -11.11
CA ARG A 429 -17.40 -14.11 -11.05
C ARG A 429 -18.88 -13.79 -10.83
N GLY A 430 -19.76 -14.31 -11.69
CA GLY A 430 -21.17 -14.54 -11.39
C GLY A 430 -21.37 -15.84 -10.62
N PHE A 431 -21.85 -15.76 -9.38
CA PHE A 431 -21.90 -16.92 -8.50
C PHE A 431 -23.00 -17.92 -8.89
N HIS A 432 -24.12 -17.43 -9.40
CA HIS A 432 -25.28 -18.26 -9.79
C HIS A 432 -25.49 -18.32 -11.30
N THR A 433 -24.47 -17.98 -12.09
CA THR A 433 -24.49 -18.10 -13.55
C THR A 433 -23.38 -19.06 -13.97
N PRO A 434 -23.69 -20.08 -14.78
CA PRO A 434 -22.66 -20.97 -15.30
C PRO A 434 -21.79 -20.22 -16.32
N TYR A 435 -20.52 -20.59 -16.38
CA TYR A 435 -19.50 -20.08 -17.28
C TYR A 435 -19.29 -18.56 -17.22
N ASP A 436 -19.52 -17.96 -16.04
CA ASP A 436 -19.45 -16.51 -15.83
C ASP A 436 -18.33 -16.13 -14.84
N GLY A 437 -17.21 -16.84 -14.91
CA GLY A 437 -16.03 -16.62 -14.07
C GLY A 437 -14.77 -16.44 -14.90
N TRP A 438 -14.07 -15.32 -14.71
CA TRP A 438 -12.82 -15.01 -15.40
C TRP A 438 -11.72 -14.64 -14.43
N ARG A 439 -10.48 -14.93 -14.82
CA ARG A 439 -9.29 -14.33 -14.21
C ARG A 439 -8.55 -13.59 -15.31
N LEU A 440 -8.74 -12.29 -15.36
CA LEU A 440 -8.20 -11.42 -16.39
C LEU A 440 -6.86 -10.85 -15.93
N LYS A 441 -5.91 -10.76 -16.87
CA LYS A 441 -4.57 -10.21 -16.63
C LYS A 441 -4.66 -8.83 -15.97
N LEU A 442 -3.85 -8.64 -14.94
CA LEU A 442 -3.79 -7.38 -14.21
C LEU A 442 -3.25 -6.28 -15.14
N THR A 443 -3.93 -5.13 -15.15
CA THR A 443 -3.46 -3.92 -15.84
C THR A 443 -3.22 -2.84 -14.80
N LEU A 444 -2.17 -3.03 -14.01
CA LEU A 444 -1.82 -2.13 -12.93
C LEU A 444 -1.54 -0.72 -13.43
N ASN A 445 -2.43 0.22 -13.12
CA ASN A 445 -2.13 1.65 -13.23
C ASN A 445 -1.49 2.13 -11.92
N LEU A 446 -0.21 1.81 -11.70
CA LEU A 446 0.50 2.23 -10.49
C LEU A 446 0.82 3.72 -10.46
N ASP A 447 0.67 4.45 -11.56
CA ASP A 447 0.90 5.91 -11.58
C ASP A 447 -0.07 6.66 -10.67
N GLU A 448 -1.25 6.10 -10.51
CA GLU A 448 -2.26 6.61 -9.58
C GLU A 448 -1.90 6.32 -8.12
N GLU A 449 -1.19 5.23 -7.85
CA GLU A 449 -0.83 4.83 -6.49
C GLU A 449 0.25 5.75 -5.90
N VAL A 450 0.11 6.04 -4.61
CA VAL A 450 1.00 6.95 -3.89
C VAL A 450 2.24 6.26 -3.31
N TRP A 451 2.53 5.06 -3.76
CA TRP A 451 3.62 4.25 -3.23
C TRP A 451 5.00 4.74 -3.68
N SER A 452 6.05 4.27 -3.02
CA SER A 452 7.43 4.50 -3.44
C SER A 452 7.70 3.80 -4.77
N SER A 453 8.66 4.30 -5.56
CA SER A 453 9.07 3.66 -6.82
C SER A 453 9.54 2.22 -6.60
N HIS A 454 10.26 1.95 -5.51
CA HIS A 454 10.71 0.61 -5.14
C HIS A 454 9.55 -0.34 -4.88
N LEU A 455 8.53 0.09 -4.11
CA LEU A 455 7.36 -0.75 -3.87
C LEU A 455 6.56 -0.98 -5.16
N LYS A 456 6.41 0.04 -6.02
CA LYS A 456 5.76 -0.13 -7.33
C LYS A 456 6.50 -1.15 -8.19
N ALA A 457 7.81 -1.08 -8.26
CA ALA A 457 8.63 -2.03 -9.00
C ALA A 457 8.46 -3.46 -8.45
N ARG A 458 8.46 -3.62 -7.12
CA ARG A 458 8.23 -4.92 -6.48
C ARG A 458 6.85 -5.49 -6.80
N VAL A 459 5.80 -4.66 -6.79
CA VAL A 459 4.44 -5.09 -7.15
C VAL A 459 4.37 -5.54 -8.62
N ILE A 460 5.03 -4.84 -9.54
CA ILE A 460 5.09 -5.22 -10.95
C ILE A 460 5.81 -6.57 -11.13
N ASP A 461 6.94 -6.77 -10.42
CA ASP A 461 7.69 -8.02 -10.44
C ASP A 461 6.85 -9.20 -9.91
N GLU A 462 6.21 -9.03 -8.74
CA GLU A 462 5.33 -10.04 -8.15
C GLU A 462 4.13 -10.37 -9.03
N ASP A 463 3.47 -9.37 -9.61
CA ASP A 463 2.39 -9.58 -10.57
C ASP A 463 2.85 -10.35 -11.81
N SER A 464 4.04 -10.03 -12.33
CA SER A 464 4.60 -10.72 -13.50
C SER A 464 4.87 -12.21 -13.21
N LYS A 465 5.45 -12.51 -12.04
CA LYS A 465 5.68 -13.90 -11.59
C LYS A 465 4.38 -14.67 -11.40
N MET A 466 3.37 -14.03 -10.82
CA MET A 466 2.05 -14.63 -10.63
C MET A 466 1.35 -14.91 -11.95
N ILE A 467 1.44 -13.99 -12.91
CA ILE A 467 0.90 -14.19 -14.26
C ILE A 467 1.58 -15.37 -14.95
N GLU A 468 2.92 -15.47 -14.90
CA GLU A 468 3.64 -16.61 -15.46
C GLU A 468 3.21 -17.93 -14.81
N ALA A 469 3.06 -17.94 -13.47
CA ALA A 469 2.56 -19.10 -12.76
C ALA A 469 1.15 -19.47 -13.23
N TRP A 470 0.24 -18.51 -13.37
CA TRP A 470 -1.12 -18.81 -13.81
C TRP A 470 -1.20 -19.29 -15.25
N GLU A 471 -0.41 -18.71 -16.15
CA GLU A 471 -0.30 -19.17 -17.54
C GLU A 471 0.16 -20.63 -17.58
N ARG A 472 1.12 -21.01 -16.74
CA ARG A 472 1.60 -22.39 -16.62
C ARG A 472 0.54 -23.38 -16.12
N PHE A 473 -0.34 -22.93 -15.22
CA PHE A 473 -1.41 -23.75 -14.66
C PHE A 473 -2.76 -23.58 -15.37
N GLU A 474 -2.78 -22.95 -16.56
CA GLU A 474 -3.99 -22.63 -17.33
C GLU A 474 -5.07 -21.91 -16.50
N SER A 475 -4.64 -21.17 -15.48
CA SER A 475 -5.50 -20.56 -14.47
C SER A 475 -5.76 -19.06 -14.70
N ILE A 476 -5.55 -18.62 -15.93
CA ILE A 476 -5.82 -17.28 -16.43
C ILE A 476 -6.66 -17.38 -17.69
N SER A 477 -7.63 -16.48 -17.85
CA SER A 477 -8.44 -16.40 -19.06
C SER A 477 -7.53 -16.01 -20.24
N SER A 478 -7.92 -16.40 -21.45
CA SER A 478 -7.19 -16.03 -22.66
C SER A 478 -6.87 -14.53 -22.68
N THR A 479 -5.62 -14.18 -23.03
CA THR A 479 -5.12 -12.80 -23.02
C THR A 479 -5.94 -11.85 -23.90
N ASP A 480 -6.67 -12.40 -24.89
CA ASP A 480 -7.54 -11.62 -25.76
C ASP A 480 -8.87 -11.23 -25.08
N VAL A 481 -9.33 -11.94 -24.04
CA VAL A 481 -10.64 -11.65 -23.38
C VAL A 481 -10.72 -10.20 -22.90
N GLY A 482 -9.67 -9.70 -22.23
CA GLY A 482 -9.65 -8.32 -21.74
C GLY A 482 -9.73 -7.30 -22.87
N ARG A 483 -9.03 -7.52 -23.99
CA ARG A 483 -9.08 -6.66 -25.17
C ARG A 483 -10.47 -6.70 -25.84
N ARG A 484 -11.06 -7.88 -25.95
CA ARG A 484 -12.41 -8.08 -26.51
C ARG A 484 -13.47 -7.36 -25.69
N LEU A 485 -13.37 -7.42 -24.37
CA LEU A 485 -14.25 -6.69 -23.45
C LEU A 485 -14.14 -5.17 -23.61
N ASP A 486 -12.92 -4.64 -23.71
CA ASP A 486 -12.71 -3.21 -23.96
C ASP A 486 -13.34 -2.78 -25.29
N LEU A 487 -13.06 -3.52 -26.37
CA LEU A 487 -13.63 -3.26 -27.71
C LEU A 487 -15.16 -3.37 -27.74
N PHE A 488 -15.74 -4.33 -27.01
CA PHE A 488 -17.20 -4.46 -26.91
C PHE A 488 -17.81 -3.24 -26.22
N MET A 489 -17.17 -2.74 -25.16
CA MET A 489 -17.68 -1.64 -24.35
C MET A 489 -17.45 -0.25 -24.95
N THR A 490 -16.48 -0.08 -25.85
CA THR A 490 -16.21 1.21 -26.53
C THR A 490 -17.00 1.37 -27.84
N PRO A 491 -17.65 2.53 -28.10
CA PRO A 491 -18.45 2.72 -29.31
C PRO A 491 -17.63 2.62 -30.61
N GLY A 492 -18.22 2.09 -31.68
CA GLY A 492 -17.62 2.09 -33.03
C GLY A 492 -16.87 0.81 -33.42
N THR A 493 -16.74 -0.16 -32.52
CA THR A 493 -16.15 -1.47 -32.77
C THR A 493 -17.18 -2.57 -32.54
N SER A 494 -17.44 -3.41 -33.54
CA SER A 494 -18.26 -4.61 -33.40
C SER A 494 -17.34 -5.82 -33.25
N TRP A 495 -17.14 -6.26 -32.01
CA TRP A 495 -16.59 -7.58 -31.75
C TRP A 495 -17.75 -8.53 -31.42
N PRO A 496 -17.72 -9.82 -31.84
CA PRO A 496 -18.79 -10.76 -31.53
C PRO A 496 -18.97 -10.90 -30.01
N TRP A 497 -20.19 -10.65 -29.55
CA TRP A 497 -20.65 -10.81 -28.17
C TRP A 497 -21.84 -11.78 -28.19
N PRO A 498 -21.98 -12.72 -27.23
CA PRO A 498 -21.26 -12.85 -25.95
C PRO A 498 -19.89 -13.55 -26.01
N LEU A 499 -19.16 -13.53 -24.89
CA LEU A 499 -17.96 -14.37 -24.70
C LEU A 499 -18.32 -15.86 -24.75
N HIS A 500 -17.40 -16.70 -25.23
CA HIS A 500 -17.64 -18.14 -25.29
C HIS A 500 -17.47 -18.76 -23.89
N ALA A 501 -18.20 -19.85 -23.61
CA ALA A 501 -18.03 -20.61 -22.37
C ALA A 501 -16.58 -21.10 -22.16
N SER A 502 -15.83 -21.32 -23.24
CA SER A 502 -14.41 -21.69 -23.20
C SER A 502 -13.48 -20.55 -22.73
N ASP A 503 -13.95 -19.30 -22.73
CA ASP A 503 -13.21 -18.16 -22.19
C ASP A 503 -13.30 -18.09 -20.65
N ALA A 504 -14.28 -18.78 -20.06
CA ALA A 504 -14.49 -18.85 -18.62
C ALA A 504 -13.63 -19.94 -17.96
N LEU A 505 -13.16 -19.66 -16.74
CA LEU A 505 -12.32 -20.55 -15.95
C LEU A 505 -13.12 -21.35 -14.93
N GLU A 506 -14.28 -21.87 -15.33
CA GLU A 506 -15.24 -22.37 -14.35
C GLU A 506 -14.73 -23.57 -13.53
N ASN A 507 -13.96 -24.47 -14.13
CA ASN A 507 -13.36 -25.60 -13.40
C ASN A 507 -12.31 -25.18 -12.35
N LEU A 508 -11.71 -24.00 -12.50
CA LEU A 508 -10.68 -23.47 -11.61
C LEU A 508 -11.26 -22.53 -10.55
N ILE A 509 -12.31 -21.80 -10.89
CA ILE A 509 -13.02 -20.89 -9.99
C ILE A 509 -14.11 -21.64 -9.19
N ARG A 510 -14.57 -22.81 -9.66
CA ARG A 510 -15.41 -23.77 -8.93
C ARG A 510 -14.67 -25.12 -8.77
N PRO A 511 -13.71 -25.23 -7.84
CA PRO A 511 -13.11 -26.51 -7.53
C PRO A 511 -14.19 -27.58 -7.23
N PRO A 512 -13.97 -28.86 -7.56
CA PRO A 512 -15.00 -29.90 -7.52
C PRO A 512 -15.71 -30.07 -6.16
N TYR A 513 -15.03 -29.76 -5.06
CA TYR A 513 -15.58 -29.82 -3.70
C TYR A 513 -16.55 -28.67 -3.38
N PHE A 514 -16.64 -27.63 -4.22
CA PHE A 514 -17.59 -26.52 -4.09
C PHE A 514 -18.83 -26.65 -4.99
N ARG A 515 -18.95 -27.74 -5.75
CA ARG A 515 -20.14 -28.04 -6.55
C ARG A 515 -21.30 -28.41 -5.63
N GLY A 516 -21.94 -27.43 -5.00
CA GLY A 516 -23.12 -27.69 -4.16
C GLY A 516 -23.73 -26.47 -3.47
N HIS A 517 -22.94 -25.50 -3.01
CA HIS A 517 -23.46 -24.42 -2.16
C HIS A 517 -23.91 -23.17 -2.93
N HIS A 518 -23.24 -22.80 -4.04
CA HIS A 518 -23.54 -21.60 -4.82
C HIS A 518 -23.44 -21.92 -6.33
N SER A 519 -24.50 -22.50 -6.89
CA SER A 519 -24.66 -22.78 -8.32
C SER A 519 -25.91 -22.11 -8.88
N ASP A 520 -26.12 -22.19 -10.19
CA ASP A 520 -27.37 -21.84 -10.86
C ASP A 520 -28.60 -22.60 -10.33
N GLN A 521 -28.37 -23.68 -9.58
CA GLN A 521 -29.39 -24.47 -8.90
C GLN A 521 -29.52 -24.16 -7.40
N CYS A 522 -28.76 -23.18 -6.87
CA CYS A 522 -28.83 -22.83 -5.45
C CYS A 522 -30.17 -22.18 -5.10
N GLN A 523 -31.08 -22.94 -4.50
CA GLN A 523 -32.35 -22.41 -3.99
C GLN A 523 -32.17 -21.55 -2.73
N VAL A 524 -31.12 -21.79 -1.94
CA VAL A 524 -30.85 -21.07 -0.67
C VAL A 524 -30.35 -19.64 -0.91
N CYS A 525 -29.74 -19.39 -2.06
CA CYS A 525 -29.07 -18.15 -2.39
C CYS A 525 -29.98 -17.14 -3.09
N ALA A 526 -31.04 -17.63 -3.73
CA ALA A 526 -32.06 -16.83 -4.38
C ALA A 526 -32.95 -16.16 -3.33
N ARG A 527 -32.59 -14.94 -2.94
CA ARG A 527 -33.43 -14.08 -2.09
C ARG A 527 -34.20 -13.13 -2.98
N SER A 528 -35.50 -12.99 -2.72
CA SER A 528 -36.30 -11.90 -3.25
C SER A 528 -35.75 -10.55 -2.82
N ILE A 529 -36.08 -9.49 -3.57
CA ILE A 529 -35.68 -8.12 -3.22
C ILE A 529 -36.19 -7.75 -1.82
N ASP A 530 -37.39 -8.20 -1.44
CA ASP A 530 -37.97 -7.96 -0.11
C ASP A 530 -37.18 -8.66 1.00
N GLU A 531 -36.80 -9.92 0.82
CA GLU A 531 -35.94 -10.63 1.79
C GLU A 531 -34.56 -9.98 1.92
N ILE A 532 -33.96 -9.52 0.82
CA ILE A 532 -32.71 -8.75 0.86
C ILE A 532 -32.91 -7.45 1.63
N ASN A 533 -34.02 -6.76 1.39
CA ASN A 533 -34.35 -5.51 2.05
C ASN A 533 -34.55 -5.69 3.55
N ASP A 534 -35.24 -6.73 3.96
CA ASP A 534 -35.48 -7.08 5.35
C ASP A 534 -34.19 -7.51 6.06
N ALA A 535 -33.38 -8.35 5.41
CA ALA A 535 -32.06 -8.74 5.92
C ALA A 535 -31.14 -7.53 6.12
N TRP A 536 -31.11 -6.60 5.16
CA TRP A 536 -30.38 -5.35 5.29
C TRP A 536 -30.87 -4.51 6.48
N ASN A 537 -32.18 -4.29 6.57
CA ASN A 537 -32.78 -3.50 7.64
C ASN A 537 -32.52 -4.11 9.03
N ALA A 538 -32.56 -5.43 9.14
CA ALA A 538 -32.20 -6.15 10.35
C ALA A 538 -30.69 -6.02 10.67
N GLY A 539 -29.83 -6.20 9.66
CA GLY A 539 -28.37 -6.08 9.78
C GLY A 539 -27.92 -4.69 10.22
N VAL A 540 -28.54 -3.62 9.72
CA VAL A 540 -28.25 -2.25 10.16
C VAL A 540 -28.60 -2.03 11.64
N LYS A 541 -29.56 -2.77 12.20
CA LYS A 541 -29.94 -2.67 13.63
C LYS A 541 -29.07 -3.56 14.54
N LYS A 542 -28.43 -4.60 13.99
CA LYS A 542 -27.61 -5.56 14.75
C LYS A 542 -26.46 -4.86 15.50
N SER A 543 -26.14 -5.36 16.70
CA SER A 543 -24.99 -4.90 17.47
C SER A 543 -23.69 -5.17 16.72
N LEU A 544 -22.67 -4.32 16.94
CA LEU A 544 -21.30 -4.59 16.47
C LEU A 544 -20.56 -5.57 17.39
N GLU A 545 -21.19 -5.96 18.51
CA GLU A 545 -20.66 -6.98 19.42
C GLU A 545 -20.48 -8.31 18.70
N GLY A 546 -19.31 -8.92 18.90
CA GLY A 546 -18.91 -10.16 18.22
C GLY A 546 -18.34 -9.98 16.81
N TRP A 547 -18.36 -8.78 16.22
CA TRP A 547 -17.69 -8.54 14.93
C TRP A 547 -16.16 -8.43 15.15
N PRO A 548 -15.34 -9.34 14.59
CA PRO A 548 -13.90 -9.41 14.89
C PRO A 548 -13.17 -8.09 14.65
N ASP A 549 -13.47 -7.43 13.53
CA ASP A 549 -12.83 -6.16 13.14
C ASP A 549 -13.11 -5.02 14.13
N ASN A 550 -14.32 -4.97 14.70
CA ASN A 550 -14.67 -3.97 15.73
C ASN A 550 -13.99 -4.29 17.08
N ASN A 551 -13.79 -5.57 17.35
CA ASN A 551 -13.15 -6.05 18.57
C ASN A 551 -11.62 -6.05 18.49
N ALA A 552 -11.04 -5.88 17.29
CA ALA A 552 -9.60 -5.83 17.06
C ALA A 552 -8.89 -4.97 18.12
N SER A 553 -7.86 -5.53 18.73
CA SER A 553 -7.12 -4.85 19.80
C SER A 553 -6.47 -3.59 19.24
N CYS A 554 -6.48 -2.51 20.02
CA CYS A 554 -5.67 -1.35 19.68
C CYS A 554 -4.25 -1.70 20.08
N THR A 555 -3.38 -2.06 19.14
CA THR A 555 -1.95 -2.07 19.46
C THR A 555 -1.55 -0.62 19.82
N ARG A 556 -0.81 -0.42 20.90
CA ARG A 556 -0.47 0.94 21.36
C ARG A 556 0.37 1.61 20.27
N GLY A 557 -0.13 2.74 19.78
CA GLY A 557 0.29 3.35 18.51
C GLY A 557 1.60 4.14 18.52
N ILE A 558 2.32 4.20 19.64
CA ILE A 558 3.65 4.79 19.70
C ILE A 558 4.49 3.94 20.64
N GLY A 559 5.38 3.19 20.01
CA GLY A 559 6.07 2.10 20.66
C GLY A 559 5.11 0.96 20.95
N GLU A 560 5.35 -0.17 20.27
CA GLU A 560 4.90 -1.46 20.79
C GLU A 560 5.23 -1.48 22.29
N GLU A 561 4.35 -2.06 23.13
CA GLU A 561 4.82 -2.44 24.47
C GLU A 561 6.14 -3.17 24.25
N GLU A 562 7.13 -2.83 25.07
CA GLU A 562 8.41 -3.54 25.02
C GLU A 562 8.07 -5.02 24.92
N VAL A 563 8.61 -5.74 23.95
CA VAL A 563 8.23 -7.14 23.82
C VAL A 563 8.91 -7.86 24.98
N ILE A 564 8.21 -7.94 26.11
CA ILE A 564 8.77 -8.40 27.39
C ILE A 564 8.70 -9.92 27.46
N ASP A 565 7.59 -10.51 26.97
CA ASP A 565 7.32 -11.94 27.10
C ASP A 565 6.97 -12.54 25.72
N PHE A 566 7.99 -13.13 25.08
CA PHE A 566 7.80 -13.98 23.89
C PHE A 566 7.49 -15.43 24.25
N TYR A 567 7.64 -15.74 25.53
CA TYR A 567 7.51 -17.05 26.11
C TYR A 567 6.36 -17.01 27.10
N ASP A 568 5.54 -18.04 27.11
CA ASP A 568 4.49 -18.23 28.10
C ASP A 568 5.08 -18.50 29.50
N GLU A 569 4.21 -18.77 30.46
CA GLU A 569 4.62 -19.06 31.84
C GLU A 569 5.53 -20.30 31.96
N ASP A 570 5.49 -21.19 30.95
CA ASP A 570 6.33 -22.40 30.87
C ASP A 570 7.67 -22.13 30.16
N GLY A 571 7.92 -20.88 29.74
CA GLY A 571 9.15 -20.51 29.04
C GLY A 571 9.15 -20.93 27.57
N LEU A 572 7.98 -21.22 26.98
CA LEU A 572 7.83 -21.65 25.59
C LEU A 572 7.20 -20.56 24.72
N ASP A 573 7.68 -20.40 23.48
CA ASP A 573 7.07 -19.45 22.56
C ASP A 573 5.74 -19.97 22.00
N GLU A 574 5.05 -19.17 21.16
CA GLU A 574 3.74 -19.54 20.59
C GLU A 574 3.73 -20.86 19.78
N ARG A 575 4.90 -21.47 19.52
CA ARG A 575 5.06 -22.75 18.83
C ARG A 575 5.56 -23.87 19.75
N GLY A 576 5.74 -23.60 21.05
CA GLY A 576 6.14 -24.60 22.02
C GLY A 576 7.64 -24.79 22.15
N PHE A 577 8.47 -23.81 21.77
CA PHE A 577 9.93 -23.89 21.89
C PHE A 577 10.46 -22.94 22.95
N ASP A 578 11.45 -23.40 23.71
CA ASP A 578 12.13 -22.60 24.70
C ASP A 578 13.06 -21.54 24.07
N ALA A 579 13.71 -20.75 24.93
CA ALA A 579 14.66 -19.71 24.53
C ALA A 579 15.91 -20.28 23.80
N ASN A 580 16.24 -21.55 24.01
CA ASN A 580 17.34 -22.24 23.36
C ASN A 580 16.93 -22.87 22.02
N GLY A 581 15.62 -22.95 21.73
CA GLY A 581 15.10 -23.48 20.48
C GLY A 581 14.65 -24.92 20.54
N PHE A 582 14.45 -25.49 21.73
CA PHE A 582 14.01 -26.85 21.92
C PHE A 582 12.54 -26.90 22.35
N ASP A 583 11.79 -27.84 21.79
CA ASP A 583 10.45 -28.14 22.29
C ASP A 583 10.50 -29.03 23.54
N ALA A 584 9.32 -29.35 24.10
CA ALA A 584 9.19 -30.24 25.24
C ALA A 584 9.75 -31.67 25.02
N TYR A 585 10.05 -32.04 23.76
CA TYR A 585 10.63 -33.33 23.39
C TYR A 585 12.13 -33.26 23.10
N GLY A 586 12.75 -32.07 23.20
CA GLY A 586 14.16 -31.86 22.87
C GLY A 586 14.43 -31.76 21.37
N THR A 587 13.41 -31.52 20.54
CA THR A 587 13.56 -31.26 19.10
C THR A 587 14.00 -29.82 18.90
N TYR A 588 15.14 -29.61 18.22
CA TYR A 588 15.59 -28.27 17.89
C TYR A 588 14.79 -27.72 16.71
N PHE A 589 14.43 -26.44 16.76
CA PHE A 589 13.53 -25.84 15.76
C PHE A 589 14.03 -25.88 14.31
N MET A 590 15.34 -25.95 14.11
CA MET A 590 15.95 -26.09 12.78
C MET A 590 15.82 -27.51 12.22
N ASP A 591 15.55 -28.50 13.08
CA ASP A 591 15.39 -29.91 12.70
C ASP A 591 13.94 -30.24 12.29
N ILE A 592 13.05 -29.24 12.35
CA ILE A 592 11.68 -29.37 11.88
C ILE A 592 11.66 -29.15 10.38
N TYR A 593 11.51 -30.25 9.66
CA TYR A 593 11.40 -30.25 8.21
C TYR A 593 9.92 -30.18 7.80
N GLU A 594 9.56 -29.12 7.08
CA GLU A 594 8.35 -29.11 6.27
C GLU A 594 8.70 -29.78 4.94
N ASP A 595 7.97 -30.83 4.53
CA ASP A 595 8.20 -31.48 3.23
C ASP A 595 7.99 -30.47 2.10
N TRP A 596 9.10 -29.99 1.54
CA TRP A 596 9.13 -28.91 0.55
C TRP A 596 9.49 -29.45 -0.84
N GLN A 597 8.69 -30.40 -1.32
CA GLN A 597 8.76 -30.93 -2.70
C GLN A 597 10.16 -31.44 -3.09
N GLY A 598 10.89 -32.05 -2.13
CA GLY A 598 12.23 -32.57 -2.37
C GLY A 598 13.35 -31.51 -2.37
N ALA A 599 13.12 -30.33 -1.81
CA ALA A 599 14.21 -29.41 -1.47
C ALA A 599 15.20 -30.12 -0.53
N LYS A 600 16.49 -29.96 -0.80
CA LYS A 600 17.54 -30.46 0.09
C LYS A 600 17.59 -29.57 1.34
N ASP A 601 17.59 -30.16 2.54
CA ASP A 601 17.71 -29.45 3.83
C ASP A 601 16.80 -28.20 3.92
N PRO A 602 15.47 -28.36 3.77
CA PRO A 602 14.57 -27.22 3.77
C PRO A 602 14.56 -26.54 5.14
N ILE A 603 14.38 -25.23 5.15
CA ILE A 603 14.09 -24.48 6.37
C ILE A 603 12.58 -24.42 6.56
N SER A 604 12.11 -24.60 7.80
CA SER A 604 10.71 -24.39 8.14
C SER A 604 10.36 -22.90 8.20
N SER A 605 9.07 -22.61 8.05
CA SER A 605 8.53 -21.26 8.22
C SER A 605 8.82 -20.71 9.63
N TYR A 606 8.80 -21.60 10.62
CA TYR A 606 9.10 -21.29 12.01
C TYR A 606 10.56 -20.91 12.23
N ALA A 607 11.48 -21.72 11.71
CA ALA A 607 12.91 -21.45 11.82
C ALA A 607 13.31 -20.13 11.18
N ALA A 608 12.82 -19.87 9.96
CA ALA A 608 13.06 -18.60 9.28
C ALA A 608 12.52 -17.42 10.10
N LYS A 609 11.29 -17.51 10.63
CA LYS A 609 10.71 -16.47 11.49
C LYS A 609 11.59 -16.17 12.70
N ARG A 610 12.10 -17.21 13.38
CA ARG A 610 12.96 -17.07 14.57
C ARG A 610 14.27 -16.37 14.23
N ILE A 611 14.92 -16.75 13.13
CA ILE A 611 16.14 -16.08 12.62
C ILE A 611 15.92 -14.58 12.42
N PHE A 612 14.83 -14.19 11.75
CA PHE A 612 14.54 -12.76 11.54
C PHE A 612 14.20 -12.05 12.84
N ARG A 613 13.39 -12.66 13.71
CA ARG A 613 13.04 -12.08 15.02
C ARG A 613 14.30 -11.79 15.82
N ASP A 614 15.14 -12.80 16.03
CA ASP A 614 16.32 -12.70 16.88
C ASP A 614 17.37 -11.77 16.26
N GLY A 615 17.54 -11.82 14.93
CA GLY A 615 18.35 -10.90 14.16
C GLY A 615 17.90 -9.43 14.34
N ILE A 616 16.61 -9.14 14.18
CA ILE A 616 16.05 -7.79 14.36
C ILE A 616 16.25 -7.31 15.80
N LEU A 617 15.93 -8.15 16.79
CA LEU A 617 16.06 -7.78 18.21
C LEU A 617 17.52 -7.47 18.57
N SER A 618 18.48 -8.25 18.05
CA SER A 618 19.91 -8.01 18.30
C SER A 618 20.42 -6.66 17.78
N GLN A 619 19.78 -6.12 16.73
CA GLN A 619 20.16 -4.87 16.08
C GLN A 619 19.45 -3.64 16.65
N ILE A 620 18.42 -3.82 17.49
CA ILE A 620 17.69 -2.71 18.11
C ILE A 620 18.27 -2.47 19.52
N PRO A 621 18.83 -1.27 19.80
CA PRO A 621 19.54 -0.99 21.06
C PRO A 621 18.74 -1.25 22.35
N ARG A 622 17.41 -1.06 22.33
CA ARG A 622 16.56 -1.27 23.51
C ARG A 622 16.34 -2.74 23.87
N TYR A 623 16.57 -3.66 22.93
CA TYR A 623 16.44 -5.10 23.16
C TYR A 623 17.79 -5.80 23.34
N SER A 624 18.84 -5.31 22.67
CA SER A 624 20.17 -5.91 22.75
C SER A 624 20.77 -5.95 24.16
N GLN A 625 20.41 -4.99 25.03
CA GLN A 625 20.84 -4.95 26.43
C GLN A 625 20.13 -5.98 27.33
N LYS A 626 18.94 -6.46 26.94
CA LYS A 626 18.15 -7.44 27.70
C LYS A 626 18.51 -8.88 27.34
N SER A 627 18.83 -9.17 26.07
CA SER A 627 19.26 -10.50 25.65
C SER A 627 20.52 -10.99 26.38
N THR A 628 21.41 -10.08 26.81
CA THR A 628 22.59 -10.45 27.61
C THR A 628 22.23 -10.95 29.01
N ARG A 629 21.08 -10.54 29.57
CA ARG A 629 20.64 -10.97 30.92
C ARG A 629 19.96 -12.32 30.91
N LEU A 630 19.22 -12.67 29.85
CA LEU A 630 18.55 -13.96 29.73
C LEU A 630 19.50 -15.11 29.36
N LEU A 631 20.65 -14.83 28.75
CA LEU A 631 21.70 -15.82 28.47
C LEU A 631 22.68 -16.03 29.65
N SER A 632 22.54 -15.25 30.72
CA SER A 632 23.39 -15.36 31.92
C SER A 632 22.63 -15.86 33.16
N SER A 633 21.34 -16.11 33.02
CA SER A 633 20.45 -16.79 33.99
C SER A 633 20.11 -18.18 33.48
#